data_AF-A0A1I0SKZ2-F1
#
_entry.id   AF-A0A1I0SKZ2-F1
#
_cell.length_a   1.000
_cell.length_b   1.000
_cell.length_c   1.000
_cell.angle_alpha   90.00
_cell.angle_beta   90.00
_cell.angle_gamma   90.00
#
_symmetry.space_group_name_H-M   'P 1'
#
loop_
_entity.id
_entity.type
_entity.pdbx_description
1 polymer ?
#
loop_
_entity_poly.entity_id
_entity_poly.type
_entity_poly.pdbx_seq_one_letter_code
_entity_poly.pdbx_strand_id
1 'polypeptide(L)'
;MNFRIYRDLSRANWQEMKDVYESIGWTKHTEEVIQQVFQASNIITLAFCDGRIVGFGRALSDGVFNAAIYDVVVHRDFQGCGIGKAIVEDLLDQLQHISCVHLIATTGNEPFYQQAEKTFLKQKKKILRLLPEADVQHVGSTTIPNSLTKGDLDIQVRVPAELFTTAVEKLSTLYEINEGSVQTDYFRAFQDDTLDPPLGVQLTVIGSELDVFWKFREVLLANDTYRAEYDELKKAYEGKSMEAYREAKQRFFARLMETPEFQRL
;
A
#
# COMPACT_ATOMS: atom_id res chain seq x y z
N MET A 1 17.82 15.58 -11.08
CA MET A 1 17.88 15.09 -12.47
C MET A 1 16.61 15.55 -13.18
N ASN A 2 16.71 16.18 -14.35
CA ASN A 2 15.55 16.71 -15.06
C ASN A 2 15.13 15.72 -16.15
N PHE A 3 13.90 15.21 -16.06
CA PHE A 3 13.31 14.37 -17.10
C PHE A 3 11.98 14.95 -17.58
N ARG A 4 11.53 14.50 -18.75
CA ARG A 4 10.26 14.91 -19.36
C ARG A 4 9.42 13.70 -19.72
N ILE A 5 8.11 13.86 -19.65
CA ILE A 5 7.13 12.82 -19.98
C ILE A 5 6.48 13.13 -21.34
N TYR A 6 6.28 12.09 -22.14
CA TYR A 6 5.56 12.12 -23.42
C TYR A 6 4.53 11.00 -23.46
N ARG A 7 3.36 11.25 -24.07
CA ARG A 7 2.18 10.35 -24.03
C ARG A 7 1.90 9.64 -25.36
N ASP A 8 2.85 9.70 -26.29
CA ASP A 8 2.70 9.13 -27.63
C ASP A 8 4.02 8.54 -28.14
N LEU A 9 3.94 7.83 -29.27
CA LEU A 9 5.07 7.15 -29.89
C LEU A 9 5.80 8.02 -30.93
N SER A 10 5.48 9.32 -31.06
CA SER A 10 6.12 10.20 -32.05
C SER A 10 7.63 10.36 -31.84
N ARG A 11 8.10 10.08 -30.61
CA ARG A 11 9.50 10.13 -30.19
C ARG A 11 10.07 8.76 -29.84
N ALA A 12 9.35 7.67 -30.16
CA ALA A 12 9.80 6.33 -29.82
C ALA A 12 11.09 5.97 -30.58
N ASN A 13 12.04 5.39 -29.85
CA ASN A 13 13.24 4.77 -30.39
C ASN A 13 13.30 3.33 -29.86
N TRP A 14 13.02 2.35 -30.73
CA TRP A 14 12.88 0.95 -30.33
C TRP A 14 14.16 0.37 -29.74
N GLN A 15 15.32 0.78 -30.27
CA GLN A 15 16.62 0.38 -29.74
C GLN A 15 16.82 0.93 -28.32
N GLU A 16 16.50 2.21 -28.06
CA GLU A 16 16.62 2.77 -26.70
C GLU A 16 15.65 2.10 -25.72
N MET A 17 14.43 1.77 -26.17
CA MET A 17 13.46 1.05 -25.33
C MET A 17 13.93 -0.37 -25.02
N LYS A 18 14.57 -1.04 -25.98
CA LYS A 18 15.21 -2.33 -25.78
C LYS A 18 16.33 -2.23 -24.75
N ASP A 19 17.19 -1.21 -24.85
CA ASP A 19 18.26 -0.98 -23.86
C ASP A 19 17.69 -0.83 -22.43
N VAL A 20 16.57 -0.12 -22.28
CA VAL A 20 15.87 0.05 -20.99
C VAL A 20 15.40 -1.31 -20.44
N TYR A 21 14.76 -2.17 -21.25
CA TYR A 21 14.37 -3.53 -20.84
C TYR A 21 15.59 -4.39 -20.47
N GLU A 22 16.64 -4.39 -21.30
CA GLU A 22 17.85 -5.19 -21.07
C GLU A 22 18.58 -4.75 -19.80
N SER A 23 18.58 -3.46 -19.46
CA SER A 23 19.19 -2.94 -18.24
C SER A 23 18.63 -3.54 -16.94
N ILE A 24 17.37 -4.00 -16.95
CA ILE A 24 16.72 -4.67 -15.81
C ILE A 24 16.68 -6.20 -15.96
N GLY A 25 17.37 -6.75 -16.97
CA GLY A 25 17.48 -8.19 -17.21
C GLY A 25 16.34 -8.80 -18.04
N TRP A 26 15.50 -7.98 -18.68
CA TRP A 26 14.37 -8.47 -19.51
C TRP A 26 14.79 -8.65 -20.97
N THR A 27 15.52 -9.72 -21.25
CA THR A 27 16.20 -9.95 -22.55
C THR A 27 15.32 -10.52 -23.67
N LYS A 28 14.03 -10.81 -23.41
CA LYS A 28 13.10 -11.37 -24.42
C LYS A 28 12.41 -10.32 -25.29
N HIS A 29 12.60 -9.03 -25.00
CA HIS A 29 11.95 -7.93 -25.71
C HIS A 29 12.83 -7.47 -26.88
N THR A 30 12.69 -8.10 -28.05
CA THR A 30 13.32 -7.61 -29.27
C THR A 30 12.64 -6.32 -29.74
N GLU A 31 13.30 -5.53 -30.60
CA GLU A 31 12.74 -4.28 -31.12
C GLU A 31 11.38 -4.50 -31.81
N GLU A 32 11.23 -5.61 -32.55
CA GLU A 32 9.99 -5.98 -33.22
C GLU A 32 8.87 -6.27 -32.21
N VAL A 33 9.18 -6.99 -31.13
CA VAL A 33 8.21 -7.30 -30.06
C VAL A 33 7.81 -6.02 -29.34
N ILE A 34 8.77 -5.15 -29.01
CA ILE A 34 8.51 -3.86 -28.34
C ILE A 34 7.59 -3.01 -29.22
N GLN A 35 7.90 -2.88 -30.50
CA GLN A 35 7.08 -2.14 -31.45
C GLN A 35 5.64 -2.67 -31.47
N GLN A 36 5.45 -3.99 -31.58
CA GLN A 36 4.11 -4.60 -31.58
C GLN A 36 3.34 -4.33 -30.29
N VAL A 37 3.99 -4.51 -29.13
CA VAL A 37 3.35 -4.34 -27.81
C VAL A 37 2.93 -2.90 -27.56
N PHE A 38 3.79 -1.94 -27.90
CA PHE A 38 3.47 -0.51 -27.72
C PHE A 38 2.43 -0.04 -28.74
N GLN A 39 2.46 -0.50 -29.98
CA GLN A 39 1.43 -0.17 -30.98
C GLN A 39 0.06 -0.76 -30.63
N ALA A 40 0.02 -1.90 -29.92
CA ALA A 40 -1.21 -2.51 -29.44
C ALA A 40 -1.75 -1.86 -28.14
N SER A 41 -0.98 -0.96 -27.52
CA SER A 41 -1.37 -0.28 -26.28
C SER A 41 -2.05 1.05 -26.57
N ASN A 42 -3.13 1.35 -25.86
CA ASN A 42 -3.91 2.58 -26.09
C ASN A 42 -3.58 3.72 -25.12
N ILE A 43 -2.76 3.45 -24.10
CA ILE A 43 -2.22 4.46 -23.19
C ILE A 43 -0.73 4.18 -22.98
N ILE A 44 0.09 5.21 -23.14
CA ILE A 44 1.55 5.09 -23.15
C ILE A 44 2.15 6.30 -22.45
N THR A 45 3.25 6.07 -21.76
CA THR A 45 4.07 7.10 -21.14
C THR A 45 5.53 6.79 -21.41
N LEU A 46 6.27 7.74 -21.99
CA LEU A 46 7.71 7.67 -22.22
C LEU A 46 8.42 8.75 -21.39
N ALA A 47 9.43 8.37 -20.61
CA ALA A 47 10.26 9.27 -19.83
C ALA A 47 11.62 9.51 -20.50
N PHE A 48 11.97 10.78 -20.69
CA PHE A 48 13.20 11.21 -21.35
C PHE A 48 14.11 11.97 -20.39
N CYS A 49 15.40 11.62 -20.35
CA CYS A 49 16.45 12.40 -19.70
C CYS A 49 17.54 12.69 -20.74
N ASP A 50 17.97 13.95 -20.83
CA ASP A 50 19.02 14.39 -21.77
C ASP A 50 18.80 13.95 -23.23
N GLY A 51 17.54 13.88 -23.66
CA GLY A 51 17.15 13.51 -25.03
C GLY A 51 17.05 12.00 -25.30
N ARG A 52 17.31 11.15 -24.31
CA ARG A 52 17.22 9.68 -24.41
C ARG A 52 16.03 9.14 -23.61
N ILE A 53 15.41 8.06 -24.08
CA ILE A 53 14.41 7.29 -23.33
C ILE A 53 15.11 6.59 -22.16
N VAL A 54 14.68 6.91 -20.94
CA VAL A 54 15.22 6.33 -19.69
C VAL A 54 14.19 5.54 -18.90
N GLY A 55 12.93 5.56 -19.32
CA GLY A 55 11.87 4.75 -18.76
C GLY A 55 10.59 4.88 -19.56
N PHE A 56 9.66 3.96 -19.31
CA PHE A 56 8.34 3.98 -19.94
C PHE A 56 7.34 3.18 -19.10
N GLY A 57 6.08 3.33 -19.44
CA GLY A 57 4.97 2.49 -18.99
C GLY A 57 3.85 2.49 -20.02
N ARG A 58 2.99 1.49 -19.95
CA ARG A 58 1.85 1.38 -20.85
C ARG A 58 0.62 0.87 -20.10
N ALA A 59 -0.55 1.13 -20.66
CA ALA A 59 -1.78 0.53 -20.19
C ALA A 59 -2.68 0.10 -21.36
N LEU A 60 -3.55 -0.86 -21.05
CA LEU A 60 -4.67 -1.26 -21.89
C LEU A 60 -5.96 -0.89 -21.16
N SER A 61 -6.84 -0.15 -21.81
CA SER A 61 -8.17 0.16 -21.28
C SER A 61 -9.28 -0.21 -22.26
N ASP A 62 -10.45 -0.57 -21.75
CA ASP A 62 -11.69 -0.65 -22.53
C ASP A 62 -12.31 0.73 -22.81
N GLY A 63 -11.74 1.81 -22.22
CA GLY A 63 -12.22 3.19 -22.35
C GLY A 63 -13.49 3.49 -21.55
N VAL A 64 -13.97 2.55 -20.73
CA VAL A 64 -15.26 2.68 -20.01
C VAL A 64 -15.13 2.33 -18.52
N PHE A 65 -14.63 1.14 -18.19
CA PHE A 65 -14.65 0.62 -16.81
C PHE A 65 -13.33 0.07 -16.33
N ASN A 66 -12.57 -0.59 -17.20
CA ASN A 66 -11.38 -1.32 -16.81
C ASN A 66 -10.14 -0.83 -17.55
N ALA A 67 -9.04 -0.75 -16.81
CA ALA A 67 -7.71 -0.63 -17.36
C ALA A 67 -6.73 -1.55 -16.62
N ALA A 68 -5.63 -1.88 -17.30
CA ALA A 68 -4.51 -2.58 -16.70
C ALA A 68 -3.19 -1.94 -17.12
N ILE A 69 -2.37 -1.59 -16.14
CA ILE A 69 -1.03 -1.03 -16.34
C ILE A 69 -0.01 -2.18 -16.45
N TYR A 70 0.87 -2.07 -17.45
CA TYR A 70 1.92 -3.02 -17.77
C TYR A 70 3.25 -2.30 -18.01
N ASP A 71 4.33 -3.08 -17.91
CA ASP A 71 5.67 -2.71 -18.37
C ASP A 71 6.17 -1.33 -17.90
N VAL A 72 5.93 -1.02 -16.62
CA VAL A 72 6.54 0.14 -15.94
C VAL A 72 8.01 -0.18 -15.71
N VAL A 73 8.88 0.37 -16.54
CA VAL A 73 10.32 0.08 -16.53
C VAL A 73 11.11 1.39 -16.53
N VAL A 74 12.16 1.43 -15.71
CA VAL A 74 13.14 2.52 -15.68
C VAL A 74 14.52 1.91 -15.84
N HIS A 75 15.33 2.49 -16.71
CA HIS A 75 16.71 2.10 -16.95
C HIS A 75 17.47 2.06 -15.63
N ARG A 76 18.27 1.01 -15.38
CA ARG A 76 18.94 0.76 -14.09
C ARG A 76 19.67 2.00 -13.54
N ASP A 77 20.43 2.68 -14.38
CA ASP A 77 21.21 3.88 -13.99
C ASP A 77 20.37 5.12 -13.63
N PHE A 78 19.07 5.10 -13.95
CA PHE A 78 18.13 6.20 -13.73
C PHE A 78 17.09 5.87 -12.64
N GLN A 79 17.21 4.72 -11.98
CA GLN A 79 16.36 4.32 -10.85
C GLN A 79 16.64 5.18 -9.61
N GLY A 80 15.70 5.20 -8.66
CA GLY A 80 15.81 6.00 -7.43
C GLY A 80 15.62 7.51 -7.62
N CYS A 81 15.43 7.98 -8.86
CA CYS A 81 15.28 9.39 -9.20
C CYS A 81 13.82 9.86 -9.36
N GLY A 82 12.84 9.05 -8.93
CA GLY A 82 11.41 9.37 -9.03
C GLY A 82 10.77 9.18 -10.42
N ILE A 83 11.52 8.74 -11.43
CA ILE A 83 11.00 8.53 -12.80
C ILE A 83 9.87 7.50 -12.83
N GLY A 84 10.03 6.36 -12.15
CA GLY A 84 8.98 5.33 -12.12
C GLY A 84 7.68 5.84 -11.51
N LYS A 85 7.79 6.70 -10.48
CA LYS A 85 6.63 7.33 -9.82
C LYS A 85 5.92 8.25 -10.81
N ALA A 86 6.67 9.11 -11.48
CA ALA A 86 6.11 10.02 -12.48
C ALA A 86 5.47 9.29 -13.67
N ILE A 87 6.02 8.14 -14.10
CA ILE A 87 5.40 7.31 -15.14
C ILE A 87 4.03 6.80 -14.69
N VAL A 88 3.94 6.26 -13.46
CA VAL A 88 2.66 5.73 -12.95
C VAL A 88 1.65 6.84 -12.69
N GLU A 89 2.09 7.98 -12.13
CA GLU A 89 1.22 9.15 -11.95
C GLU A 89 0.65 9.65 -13.27
N ASP A 90 1.47 9.70 -14.33
CA ASP A 90 1.01 10.12 -15.67
C ASP A 90 0.04 9.11 -16.30
N LEU A 91 0.29 7.80 -16.16
CA LEU A 91 -0.65 6.77 -16.61
C LEU A 91 -2.00 6.85 -15.88
N LEU A 92 -1.98 7.09 -14.57
CA LEU A 92 -3.20 7.26 -13.78
C LEU A 92 -3.95 8.55 -14.13
N ASP A 93 -3.25 9.65 -14.43
CA ASP A 93 -3.86 10.88 -14.94
C ASP A 93 -4.59 10.66 -16.27
N GLN A 94 -3.96 9.91 -17.19
CA GLN A 94 -4.59 9.51 -18.45
C GLN A 94 -5.82 8.60 -18.23
N LEU A 95 -5.84 7.84 -17.13
CA LEU A 95 -6.89 6.90 -16.75
C LEU A 95 -7.91 7.46 -15.75
N GLN A 96 -7.90 8.75 -15.43
CA GLN A 96 -8.72 9.33 -14.34
C GLN A 96 -10.24 9.13 -14.49
N HIS A 97 -10.71 8.83 -15.71
CA HIS A 97 -12.11 8.59 -16.05
C HIS A 97 -12.50 7.10 -15.98
N ILE A 98 -11.55 6.20 -15.72
CA ILE A 98 -11.75 4.76 -15.67
C ILE A 98 -11.94 4.32 -14.21
N SER A 99 -13.02 3.58 -13.95
CA SER A 99 -13.42 3.19 -12.60
C SER A 99 -12.49 2.18 -11.92
N CYS A 100 -11.87 1.27 -12.67
CA CYS A 100 -11.05 0.19 -12.13
C CYS A 100 -9.72 0.07 -12.89
N VAL A 101 -8.60 0.22 -12.19
CA VAL A 101 -7.25 0.08 -12.75
C VAL A 101 -6.52 -1.06 -12.04
N HIS A 102 -6.17 -2.10 -12.80
CA HIS A 102 -5.34 -3.20 -12.34
C HIS A 102 -3.86 -2.90 -12.60
N LEU A 103 -2.99 -3.35 -11.71
CA LEU A 103 -1.55 -3.27 -11.92
C LEU A 103 -0.90 -4.58 -11.50
N ILE A 104 -0.03 -5.10 -12.36
CA ILE A 104 0.73 -6.33 -12.11
C ILE A 104 2.21 -5.97 -11.99
N ALA A 105 2.76 -6.10 -10.79
CA ALA A 105 4.17 -5.91 -10.52
C ALA A 105 4.94 -7.23 -10.61
N THR A 106 6.13 -7.21 -11.20
CA THR A 106 7.05 -8.35 -11.13
C THR A 106 7.65 -8.48 -9.73
N THR A 107 7.90 -9.73 -9.32
CA THR A 107 8.54 -10.04 -8.02
C THR A 107 9.89 -9.34 -7.92
N GLY A 108 10.12 -8.56 -6.87
CA GLY A 108 11.30 -7.73 -6.66
C GLY A 108 11.08 -6.22 -6.85
N ASN A 109 9.98 -5.79 -7.50
CA ASN A 109 9.60 -4.37 -7.64
C ASN A 109 8.55 -3.93 -6.60
N GLU A 110 8.31 -4.73 -5.56
CA GLU A 110 7.43 -4.39 -4.45
C GLU A 110 7.86 -3.16 -3.62
N PRO A 111 9.12 -2.69 -3.61
CA PRO A 111 9.46 -1.41 -2.96
C PRO A 111 8.72 -0.21 -3.58
N PHE A 112 8.22 -0.35 -4.80
CA PHE A 112 7.34 0.63 -5.43
C PHE A 112 5.86 0.49 -4.96
N TYR A 113 5.47 -0.66 -4.39
CA TYR A 113 4.12 -1.02 -3.95
C TYR A 113 4.00 -1.38 -2.45
N GLN A 114 4.90 -0.88 -1.63
CA GLN A 114 4.96 -1.00 -0.16
C GLN A 114 5.34 -2.39 0.41
N GLN A 115 6.51 -2.46 1.02
CA GLN A 115 7.01 -3.60 1.82
C GLN A 115 6.02 -4.05 2.92
N ALA A 116 5.20 -3.13 3.44
CA ALA A 116 4.16 -3.43 4.42
C ALA A 116 3.08 -4.37 3.86
N GLU A 117 2.62 -4.17 2.61
CA GLU A 117 1.60 -5.01 1.95
C GLU A 117 2.11 -6.45 1.78
N LYS A 118 3.37 -6.61 1.34
CA LYS A 118 4.01 -7.93 1.19
C LYS A 118 4.10 -8.67 2.52
N THR A 119 4.52 -7.95 3.56
CA THR A 119 4.62 -8.51 4.92
C THR A 119 3.23 -8.86 5.45
N PHE A 120 2.23 -8.00 5.24
CA PHE A 120 0.83 -8.25 5.56
C PHE A 120 0.33 -9.56 4.93
N LEU A 121 0.47 -9.73 3.61
CA LEU A 121 0.01 -10.93 2.92
C LEU A 121 0.68 -12.21 3.44
N LYS A 122 1.95 -12.14 3.83
CA LYS A 122 2.68 -13.27 4.43
C LYS A 122 2.13 -13.60 5.82
N GLN A 123 1.91 -12.60 6.68
CA GLN A 123 1.39 -12.81 8.03
C GLN A 123 -0.08 -13.24 8.00
N LYS A 124 -0.91 -12.65 7.14
CA LYS A 124 -2.31 -13.06 6.90
C LYS A 124 -2.41 -14.54 6.58
N LYS A 125 -1.55 -15.06 5.68
CA LYS A 125 -1.51 -16.50 5.36
C LYS A 125 -1.14 -17.37 6.57
N LYS A 126 -0.22 -16.94 7.44
CA LYS A 126 0.14 -17.68 8.65
C LYS A 126 -1.00 -17.69 9.66
N ILE A 127 -1.63 -16.53 9.89
CA ILE A 127 -2.75 -16.37 10.81
C ILE A 127 -3.93 -17.25 10.36
N LEU A 128 -4.32 -17.16 9.09
CA LEU A 128 -5.44 -17.94 8.55
C LEU A 128 -5.20 -19.46 8.54
N ARG A 129 -3.93 -19.92 8.58
CA ARG A 129 -3.64 -21.35 8.75
C ARG A 129 -3.94 -21.85 10.16
N LEU A 130 -3.80 -20.99 11.18
CA LEU A 130 -4.12 -21.32 12.57
C LEU A 130 -5.59 -21.01 12.90
N LEU A 131 -6.13 -19.94 12.32
CA LEU A 131 -7.47 -19.41 12.54
C LEU A 131 -8.19 -19.20 11.20
N PRO A 132 -8.67 -20.26 10.55
CA PRO A 132 -9.36 -20.16 9.26
C PRO A 132 -10.62 -19.28 9.27
N GLU A 133 -11.27 -19.18 10.43
CA GLU A 133 -12.50 -18.40 10.62
C GLU A 133 -12.23 -16.91 10.91
N ALA A 134 -10.97 -16.51 11.08
CA ALA A 134 -10.64 -15.13 11.42
C ALA A 134 -10.78 -14.19 10.22
N ASP A 135 -11.33 -13.00 10.46
CA ASP A 135 -11.22 -11.89 9.54
C ASP A 135 -9.93 -11.11 9.81
N VAL A 136 -9.00 -11.12 8.85
CA VAL A 136 -7.66 -10.53 8.98
C VAL A 136 -7.56 -9.29 8.10
N GLN A 137 -7.44 -8.15 8.76
CA GLN A 137 -7.48 -6.80 8.18
C GLN A 137 -6.11 -6.12 8.33
N HIS A 138 -5.60 -5.54 7.25
CA HIS A 138 -4.47 -4.60 7.34
C HIS A 138 -5.03 -3.28 7.84
N VAL A 139 -4.50 -2.74 8.93
CA VAL A 139 -4.97 -1.49 9.55
C VAL A 139 -3.79 -0.56 9.81
N GLY A 140 -4.04 0.55 10.51
CA GLY A 140 -3.01 1.52 10.84
C GLY A 140 -2.73 2.49 9.69
N SER A 141 -1.64 3.24 9.81
CA SER A 141 -1.31 4.29 8.82
C SER A 141 -0.66 3.76 7.56
N THR A 142 -0.11 2.54 7.58
CA THR A 142 0.50 1.90 6.41
C THR A 142 -0.51 1.52 5.33
N THR A 143 -1.81 1.46 5.64
CA THR A 143 -2.86 1.25 4.63
C THR A 143 -3.41 2.53 4.02
N ILE A 144 -3.04 3.70 4.53
CA ILE A 144 -3.66 4.97 4.14
C ILE A 144 -2.71 5.68 3.16
N PRO A 145 -3.10 5.86 1.89
CA PRO A 145 -2.26 6.53 0.90
C PRO A 145 -1.82 7.92 1.38
N ASN A 146 -0.54 8.23 1.20
CA ASN A 146 0.08 9.51 1.56
C ASN A 146 0.02 9.89 3.05
N SER A 147 -0.32 8.95 3.96
CA SER A 147 -0.26 9.22 5.41
C SER A 147 1.16 9.09 5.96
N LEU A 148 1.49 9.92 6.95
CA LEU A 148 2.78 9.83 7.65
C LEU A 148 2.79 8.55 8.50
N THR A 149 3.73 7.63 8.25
CA THR A 149 3.87 6.39 9.02
C THR A 149 5.28 6.28 9.61
N LYS A 150 5.38 5.65 10.79
CA LYS A 150 6.66 5.29 11.42
C LYS A 150 7.31 4.07 10.77
N GLY A 151 6.62 3.44 9.83
CA GLY A 151 7.05 2.24 9.13
C GLY A 151 6.34 0.98 9.60
N ASP A 152 5.71 0.99 10.77
CA ASP A 152 5.12 -0.20 11.40
C ASP A 152 3.91 -0.77 10.62
N LEU A 153 3.85 -2.10 10.55
CA LEU A 153 2.69 -2.84 10.03
C LEU A 153 1.73 -3.15 11.18
N ASP A 154 0.47 -2.72 11.05
CA ASP A 154 -0.59 -3.08 12.00
C ASP A 154 -1.60 -4.04 11.35
N ILE A 155 -1.92 -5.13 12.04
CA ILE A 155 -2.91 -6.11 11.60
C ILE A 155 -4.00 -6.24 12.67
N GLN A 156 -5.26 -6.08 12.28
CA GLN A 156 -6.38 -6.48 13.12
C GLN A 156 -6.81 -7.90 12.75
N VAL A 157 -6.88 -8.78 13.75
CA VAL A 157 -7.44 -10.13 13.63
C VAL A 157 -8.76 -10.13 14.38
N ARG A 158 -9.85 -10.41 13.67
CA ARG A 158 -11.21 -10.36 14.20
C ARG A 158 -11.78 -11.77 14.26
N VAL A 159 -12.29 -12.16 15.42
CA VAL A 159 -12.87 -13.49 15.64
C VAL A 159 -14.21 -13.40 16.37
N PRO A 160 -15.10 -14.38 16.22
CA PRO A 160 -16.25 -14.55 17.12
C PRO A 160 -15.82 -14.70 18.59
N ALA A 161 -16.69 -14.31 19.52
CA ALA A 161 -16.39 -14.27 20.96
C ALA A 161 -15.95 -15.65 21.50
N GLU A 162 -16.62 -16.71 21.04
CA GLU A 162 -16.36 -18.09 21.42
C GLU A 162 -14.99 -18.61 20.96
N LEU A 163 -14.37 -17.97 19.96
CA LEU A 163 -13.04 -18.34 19.47
C LEU A 163 -11.93 -17.50 20.09
N PHE A 164 -12.24 -16.48 20.89
CA PHE A 164 -11.26 -15.51 21.36
C PHE A 164 -10.13 -16.15 22.19
N THR A 165 -10.45 -16.93 23.21
CA THR A 165 -9.45 -17.60 24.05
C THR A 165 -8.54 -18.52 23.23
N THR A 166 -9.13 -19.33 22.35
CA THR A 166 -8.38 -20.21 21.43
C THR A 166 -7.51 -19.41 20.46
N ALA A 167 -7.98 -18.25 20.01
CA ALA A 167 -7.21 -17.35 19.14
C ALA A 167 -6.02 -16.72 19.87
N VAL A 168 -6.19 -16.34 21.14
CA VAL A 168 -5.07 -15.87 21.98
C VAL A 168 -4.01 -16.95 22.09
N GLU A 169 -4.38 -18.19 22.44
CA GLU A 169 -3.44 -19.31 22.57
C GLU A 169 -2.68 -19.57 21.27
N LYS A 170 -3.40 -19.64 20.14
CA LYS A 170 -2.79 -19.88 18.82
C LYS A 170 -1.87 -18.75 18.38
N LEU A 171 -2.27 -17.49 18.55
CA LEU A 171 -1.44 -16.35 18.15
C LEU A 171 -0.20 -16.19 19.03
N SER A 172 -0.25 -16.56 20.31
CA SER A 172 0.92 -16.60 21.20
C SER A 172 2.01 -17.58 20.73
N THR A 173 1.68 -18.53 19.84
CA THR A 173 2.69 -19.41 19.22
C THR A 173 3.44 -18.75 18.07
N LEU A 174 2.92 -17.64 17.53
CA LEU A 174 3.50 -16.91 16.40
C LEU A 174 4.12 -15.59 16.81
N TYR A 175 3.55 -14.90 17.79
CA TYR A 175 3.87 -13.52 18.14
C TYR A 175 4.03 -13.35 19.65
N GLU A 176 4.84 -12.39 20.06
CA GLU A 176 5.01 -12.03 21.47
C GLU A 176 3.80 -11.23 21.97
N ILE A 177 3.33 -11.49 23.19
CA ILE A 177 2.25 -10.70 23.79
C ILE A 177 2.78 -9.29 24.11
N ASN A 178 2.02 -8.27 23.73
CA ASN A 178 2.33 -6.89 24.10
C ASN A 178 1.76 -6.60 25.50
N GLU A 179 2.58 -6.85 26.53
CA GLU A 179 2.24 -6.63 27.94
C GLU A 179 1.94 -5.16 28.27
N GLY A 180 2.41 -4.22 27.46
CA GLY A 180 2.14 -2.78 27.62
C GLY A 180 0.76 -2.33 27.13
N SER A 181 -0.03 -3.25 26.56
CA SER A 181 -1.37 -2.98 26.04
C SER A 181 -2.46 -3.42 27.00
N VAL A 182 -3.67 -2.90 26.81
CA VAL A 182 -4.86 -3.35 27.53
C VAL A 182 -5.12 -4.83 27.21
N GLN A 183 -5.55 -5.58 28.22
CA GLN A 183 -5.81 -7.01 28.15
C GLN A 183 -7.22 -7.26 28.68
N THR A 184 -8.13 -7.72 27.81
CA THR A 184 -9.51 -8.04 28.19
C THR A 184 -9.92 -9.40 27.66
N ASP A 185 -11.16 -9.81 27.94
CA ASP A 185 -11.80 -11.02 27.41
C ASP A 185 -12.24 -10.85 25.95
N TYR A 186 -12.01 -9.68 25.35
CA TYR A 186 -12.37 -9.36 23.97
C TYR A 186 -11.26 -8.66 23.17
N PHE A 187 -10.12 -8.36 23.80
CA PHE A 187 -8.98 -7.70 23.16
C PHE A 187 -7.65 -8.23 23.68
N ARG A 188 -6.73 -8.51 22.74
CA ARG A 188 -5.34 -8.89 23.02
C ARG A 188 -4.43 -8.30 21.96
N ALA A 189 -3.34 -7.66 22.39
CA ALA A 189 -2.32 -7.16 21.49
C ALA A 189 -1.07 -8.06 21.51
N PHE A 190 -0.48 -8.25 20.33
CA PHE A 190 0.78 -8.94 20.12
C PHE A 190 1.71 -8.06 19.28
N GLN A 191 2.99 -8.39 19.30
CA GLN A 191 4.01 -7.71 18.51
C GLN A 191 5.07 -8.70 17.99
N ASP A 192 5.74 -8.29 16.91
CA ASP A 192 6.95 -8.93 16.40
C ASP A 192 7.87 -7.86 15.81
N ASP A 193 8.76 -7.36 16.67
CA ASP A 193 9.74 -6.32 16.32
C ASP A 193 10.93 -6.87 15.52
N THR A 194 10.97 -8.19 15.27
CA THR A 194 12.04 -8.84 14.46
C THR A 194 11.77 -8.76 12.96
N LEU A 195 10.57 -8.35 12.57
CA LEU A 195 10.16 -8.19 11.17
C LEU A 195 10.55 -6.82 10.62
N ASP A 196 10.62 -6.75 9.29
CA ASP A 196 10.80 -5.50 8.55
C ASP A 196 9.64 -5.33 7.54
N PRO A 197 8.66 -4.45 7.85
CA PRO A 197 8.60 -3.58 9.03
C PRO A 197 8.21 -4.32 10.33
N PRO A 198 8.44 -3.69 11.51
CA PRO A 198 7.92 -4.17 12.80
C PRO A 198 6.40 -4.38 12.73
N LEU A 199 5.91 -5.42 13.40
CA LEU A 199 4.52 -5.85 13.33
C LEU A 199 3.80 -5.66 14.66
N GLY A 200 2.65 -4.98 14.63
CA GLY A 200 1.62 -5.03 15.68
C GLY A 200 0.44 -5.89 15.23
N VAL A 201 -0.05 -6.77 16.10
CA VAL A 201 -1.28 -7.55 15.86
C VAL A 201 -2.29 -7.26 16.95
N GLN A 202 -3.47 -6.77 16.57
CA GLN A 202 -4.59 -6.53 17.47
C GLN A 202 -5.67 -7.61 17.27
N LEU A 203 -5.76 -8.57 18.20
CA LEU A 203 -6.83 -9.56 18.23
C LEU A 203 -8.06 -8.96 18.93
N THR A 204 -9.21 -8.98 18.25
CA THR A 204 -10.46 -8.39 18.74
C THR A 204 -11.64 -9.33 18.54
N VAL A 205 -12.59 -9.33 19.48
CA VAL A 205 -13.90 -9.96 19.26
C VAL A 205 -14.74 -9.10 18.31
N ILE A 206 -15.34 -9.70 17.29
CA ILE A 206 -16.21 -9.03 16.32
C ILE A 206 -17.36 -8.32 17.06
N GLY A 207 -17.52 -7.02 16.80
CA GLY A 207 -18.57 -6.19 17.41
C GLY A 207 -18.30 -5.75 18.86
N SER A 208 -17.14 -6.07 19.44
CA SER A 208 -16.73 -5.53 20.74
C SER A 208 -16.37 -4.05 20.67
N GLU A 209 -16.25 -3.39 21.83
CA GLU A 209 -15.88 -1.98 21.94
C GLU A 209 -14.51 -1.65 21.31
N LEU A 210 -13.63 -2.64 21.17
CA LEU A 210 -12.31 -2.49 20.56
C LEU A 210 -12.24 -3.03 19.12
N ASP A 211 -13.35 -3.49 18.54
CA ASP A 211 -13.46 -3.84 17.10
C ASP A 211 -13.62 -2.59 16.22
N VAL A 212 -12.66 -1.67 16.33
CA VAL A 212 -12.76 -0.31 15.77
C VAL A 212 -11.63 0.05 14.80
N PHE A 213 -10.54 -0.72 14.78
CA PHE A 213 -9.35 -0.37 13.97
C PHE A 213 -9.65 -0.38 12.46
N TRP A 214 -10.36 -1.40 11.98
CA TRP A 214 -10.81 -1.45 10.58
C TRP A 214 -11.78 -0.30 10.25
N LYS A 215 -12.67 0.07 11.18
CA LYS A 215 -13.60 1.19 10.99
C LYS A 215 -12.86 2.52 10.84
N PHE A 216 -11.85 2.74 11.69
CA PHE A 216 -11.00 3.93 11.58
C PHE A 216 -10.26 4.00 10.24
N ARG A 217 -9.76 2.86 9.74
CA ARG A 217 -9.16 2.79 8.40
C ARG A 217 -10.16 3.24 7.33
N GLU A 218 -11.38 2.67 7.32
CA GLU A 218 -12.41 3.01 6.34
C GLU A 218 -12.77 4.50 6.37
N VAL A 219 -12.95 5.08 7.56
CA VAL A 219 -13.25 6.51 7.71
C VAL A 219 -12.12 7.39 7.18
N LEU A 220 -10.87 7.04 7.45
CA LEU A 220 -9.70 7.81 6.98
C LEU A 220 -9.43 7.62 5.48
N LEU A 221 -9.81 6.48 4.88
CA LEU A 221 -9.76 6.26 3.43
C LEU A 221 -10.86 7.06 2.71
N ALA A 222 -12.03 7.20 3.33
CA ALA A 222 -13.17 7.88 2.73
C ALA A 222 -13.17 9.41 2.92
N ASN A 223 -12.34 9.95 3.82
CA ASN A 223 -12.35 11.38 4.17
C ASN A 223 -10.93 11.97 4.29
N ASP A 224 -10.54 12.70 3.25
CA ASP A 224 -9.23 13.37 3.17
C ASP A 224 -9.00 14.43 4.25
N THR A 225 -10.06 15.09 4.73
CA THR A 225 -9.95 16.09 5.80
C THR A 225 -9.51 15.42 7.10
N TYR A 226 -10.15 14.31 7.48
CA TYR A 226 -9.76 13.56 8.68
C TYR A 226 -8.36 12.97 8.57
N ARG A 227 -7.98 12.52 7.37
CA ARG A 227 -6.61 12.05 7.07
C ARG A 227 -5.59 13.17 7.27
N ALA A 228 -5.84 14.36 6.71
CA ALA A 228 -4.97 15.52 6.86
C ALA A 228 -4.83 15.95 8.33
N GLU A 229 -5.95 16.01 9.08
CA GLU A 229 -5.94 16.31 10.51
C GLU A 229 -5.10 15.29 11.31
N TYR A 230 -5.20 13.99 10.98
CA TYR A 230 -4.40 12.97 11.65
C TYR A 230 -2.91 13.10 11.34
N ASP A 231 -2.54 13.44 10.11
CA ASP A 231 -1.15 13.68 9.73
C ASP A 231 -0.59 14.96 10.37
N GLU A 232 -1.39 16.02 10.49
CA GLU A 232 -1.03 17.23 11.24
C GLU A 232 -0.82 16.93 12.72
N LEU A 233 -1.68 16.09 13.32
CA LEU A 233 -1.51 15.62 14.69
C LEU A 233 -0.18 14.88 14.85
N LYS A 234 0.19 13.98 13.93
CA LYS A 234 1.48 13.29 13.99
C LYS A 234 2.66 14.26 13.92
N LYS A 235 2.63 15.22 12.98
CA LYS A 235 3.66 16.25 12.83
C LYS A 235 3.79 17.13 14.07
N ALA A 236 2.67 17.55 14.66
CA ALA A 236 2.64 18.40 15.84
C ALA A 236 3.24 17.75 17.10
N TYR A 237 3.39 16.41 17.10
CA TYR A 237 3.96 15.64 18.20
C TYR A 237 5.28 14.95 17.84
N GLU A 238 5.86 15.28 16.68
CA GLU A 238 7.22 14.87 16.34
C GLU A 238 8.22 15.46 17.36
N GLY A 239 9.07 14.62 17.92
CA GLY A 239 10.01 15.01 18.99
C GLY A 239 9.40 15.25 20.38
N LYS A 240 8.08 15.05 20.57
CA LYS A 240 7.41 15.13 21.89
C LYS A 240 7.33 13.75 22.59
N SER A 241 6.88 13.74 23.85
CA SER A 241 6.72 12.49 24.59
C SER A 241 5.65 11.58 23.95
N MET A 242 5.92 10.28 23.96
CA MET A 242 5.01 9.27 23.42
C MET A 242 3.67 9.22 24.17
N GLU A 243 3.68 9.55 25.46
CA GLU A 243 2.46 9.64 26.28
C GLU A 243 1.55 10.78 25.81
N ALA A 244 2.08 11.99 25.60
CA ALA A 244 1.31 13.12 25.10
C ALA A 244 0.75 12.87 23.69
N TYR A 245 1.53 12.18 22.84
CA TYR A 245 1.05 11.74 21.52
C TYR A 245 -0.10 10.73 21.63
N ARG A 246 0.00 9.75 22.54
CA ARG A 246 -1.06 8.75 22.78
C ARG A 246 -2.37 9.41 23.24
N GLU A 247 -2.31 10.36 24.17
CA GLU A 247 -3.50 11.10 24.61
C GLU A 247 -4.14 11.91 23.48
N ALA A 248 -3.33 12.63 22.70
CA ALA A 248 -3.84 13.40 21.57
C ALA A 248 -4.49 12.51 20.51
N LYS A 249 -3.83 11.38 20.20
CA LYS A 249 -4.34 10.35 19.30
C LYS A 249 -5.68 9.79 19.82
N GLN A 250 -5.79 9.49 21.11
CA GLN A 250 -7.01 9.00 21.73
C GLN A 250 -8.16 10.01 21.59
N ARG A 251 -7.92 11.30 21.85
CA ARG A 251 -8.93 12.37 21.66
C ARG A 251 -9.41 12.47 20.21
N PHE A 252 -8.47 12.39 19.26
CA PHE A 252 -8.79 12.41 17.83
C PHE A 252 -9.70 11.24 17.43
N PHE A 253 -9.36 10.02 17.84
CA PHE A 253 -10.15 8.84 17.50
C PHE A 253 -11.48 8.78 18.24
N ALA A 254 -11.55 9.26 19.49
CA ALA A 254 -12.83 9.39 20.21
C ALA A 254 -13.80 10.31 19.45
N ARG A 255 -13.32 11.46 18.94
CA ARG A 255 -14.12 12.35 18.09
C ARG A 255 -14.51 11.69 16.77
N LEU A 256 -13.61 10.92 16.14
CA LEU A 256 -13.96 10.15 14.93
C LEU A 256 -15.06 9.13 15.19
N MET A 257 -15.11 8.51 16.37
CA MET A 257 -16.19 7.58 16.71
C MET A 257 -17.57 8.24 16.70
N GLU A 258 -17.66 9.55 16.95
CA GLU A 258 -18.93 10.29 16.98
C GLU A 258 -19.43 10.73 15.59
N THR A 259 -18.63 10.55 14.53
CA THR A 259 -18.98 11.06 13.21
C THR A 259 -20.00 10.18 12.48
N PRO A 260 -20.82 10.75 11.57
CA PRO A 260 -21.74 9.97 10.75
C PRO A 260 -21.04 8.94 9.84
N GLU A 261 -19.80 9.20 9.42
CA GLU A 261 -19.01 8.23 8.66
C GLU A 261 -18.70 6.99 9.49
N PHE A 262 -18.29 7.16 10.75
CA PHE A 262 -17.96 6.04 11.62
C PHE A 262 -19.21 5.27 12.06
N GLN A 263 -20.29 5.97 12.41
CA GLN A 263 -21.54 5.37 12.88
C GLN A 263 -22.29 4.55 11.81
N ARG A 264 -21.91 4.69 10.53
CA ARG A 264 -22.48 3.91 9.41
C ARG A 264 -21.81 2.55 9.21
N LEU A 265 -20.66 2.29 9.85
CA LEU A 265 -19.87 1.06 9.75
C LEU A 265 -20.12 0.13 10.93
#